data_AF-K1TCZ8-F1
#
_entry.id   AF-K1TCZ8-F1
#
_cell.length_a   1.000
_cell.length_b   1.000
_cell.length_c   1.000
_cell.angle_alpha   90.00
_cell.angle_beta   90.00
_cell.angle_gamma   90.00
#
_symmetry.space_group_name_H-M   'P 1'
#
loop_
_entity.id
_entity.type
_entity.pdbx_description
1 polymer ?
#
loop_
_entity_poly.entity_id
_entity_poly.type
_entity_poly.pdbx_seq_one_letter_code
_entity_poly.pdbx_strand_id
1 'polypeptide(L)'
;MEELESCLSGLLSTLKKNREHVPLEVLKTQYKQPYEELVRNINLTASAYAKSVLLHRLVLNPDADVEEQCTVINQMIQTSGMLKKISSCMSKTYDVGQIYPLILELRHMVEQALWPYVNQATCLVADLDD
;
A
#
# COMPACT_ATOMS: atom_id res chain seq x y z
N MET A 1 0.13 -5.83 -12.36
CA MET A 1 0.96 -5.40 -11.21
C MET A 1 2.18 -4.63 -11.71
N GLU A 2 2.96 -5.20 -12.63
CA GLU A 2 4.11 -4.54 -13.28
C GLU A 2 3.77 -3.20 -13.96
N GLU A 3 2.60 -3.07 -14.57
CA GLU A 3 2.16 -1.81 -15.19
C GLU A 3 2.01 -0.65 -14.18
N LEU A 4 1.47 -0.93 -12.98
CA LEU A 4 1.31 0.06 -11.92
C LEU A 4 2.66 0.47 -11.33
N GLU A 5 3.57 -0.49 -11.19
CA GLU A 5 4.94 -0.25 -10.75
C GLU A 5 5.71 0.64 -11.74
N SER A 6 5.65 0.29 -13.03
CA SER A 6 6.26 1.06 -14.11
C SER A 6 5.69 2.48 -14.21
N CYS A 7 4.36 2.61 -14.13
CA CYS A 7 3.68 3.91 -14.11
C CYS A 7 4.12 4.76 -12.90
N LEU A 8 4.14 4.18 -11.71
CA LEU A 8 4.60 4.86 -10.50
C LEU A 8 6.06 5.30 -10.63
N SER A 9 6.92 4.45 -11.18
CA SER A 9 8.33 4.75 -11.43
C SER A 9 8.50 5.95 -12.37
N GLY A 10 7.74 5.99 -13.47
CA GLY A 10 7.73 7.12 -14.40
C GLY A 10 7.28 8.44 -13.76
N LEU A 11 6.23 8.39 -12.93
CA LEU A 11 5.73 9.58 -12.21
C LEU A 11 6.73 10.07 -11.16
N LEU A 12 7.36 9.18 -10.39
CA LEU A 12 8.38 9.54 -9.40
C LEU A 12 9.65 10.09 -10.06
N SER A 13 10.06 9.55 -11.21
CA SER A 13 11.15 10.09 -12.01
C SER A 13 10.86 11.52 -12.48
N THR A 14 9.62 11.79 -12.89
CA THR A 14 9.17 13.14 -13.27
C THR A 14 9.20 14.09 -12.07
N LEU A 15 8.68 13.65 -10.90
CA LEU A 15 8.70 14.46 -9.69
C LEU A 15 10.13 14.79 -9.23
N LYS A 16 11.05 13.82 -9.32
CA LYS A 16 12.47 14.00 -9.01
C LYS A 16 13.09 15.07 -9.90
N LYS A 17 12.93 14.95 -11.23
CA LYS A 17 13.45 15.94 -12.19
C LYS A 17 12.89 17.34 -11.92
N ASN A 18 11.60 17.45 -11.64
CA ASN A 18 10.98 18.74 -11.33
C ASN A 18 11.63 19.41 -10.11
N ARG A 19 11.87 18.65 -9.03
CA ARG A 19 12.48 19.18 -7.80
C ARG A 19 13.98 19.46 -7.90
N GLU A 20 14.68 18.78 -8.79
CA GLU A 20 16.10 19.03 -9.06
C GLU A 20 16.32 20.30 -9.91
N HIS A 21 15.40 20.61 -10.82
CA HIS A 21 15.57 21.69 -11.80
C HIS A 21 14.77 22.96 -11.47
N VAL A 22 13.71 22.85 -10.67
CA VAL A 22 12.80 23.95 -10.36
C VAL A 22 12.64 24.10 -8.85
N PRO A 23 12.86 25.31 -8.28
CA PRO A 23 12.63 25.56 -6.87
C PRO A 23 11.20 25.22 -6.44
N LEU A 24 11.06 24.67 -5.23
CA LEU A 24 9.75 24.23 -4.72
C LEU A 24 8.70 25.35 -4.69
N GLU A 25 9.13 26.59 -4.43
CA GLU A 25 8.24 27.75 -4.44
C GLU A 25 7.64 27.99 -5.83
N VAL A 26 8.46 27.90 -6.88
CA VAL A 26 8.01 28.07 -8.27
C VAL A 26 7.08 26.93 -8.67
N LEU A 27 7.39 25.69 -8.26
CA LEU A 27 6.50 24.53 -8.47
C LEU A 27 5.13 24.72 -7.80
N LYS A 28 5.08 25.29 -6.60
CA LYS A 28 3.85 25.50 -5.83
C LYS A 28 3.07 26.77 -6.17
N THR A 29 3.66 27.67 -6.96
CA THR A 29 3.05 28.95 -7.34
C THR A 29 2.74 28.98 -8.84
N GLN A 30 3.79 29.09 -9.67
CA GLN A 30 3.66 29.24 -11.12
C GLN A 30 3.23 27.94 -11.80
N TYR A 31 3.75 26.79 -11.35
CA TYR A 31 3.39 25.46 -11.87
C TYR A 31 2.44 24.69 -10.95
N LYS A 32 1.64 25.39 -10.14
CA LYS A 32 0.83 24.78 -9.08
C LYS A 32 -0.06 23.65 -9.58
N GLN A 33 -0.88 23.90 -10.59
CA GLN A 33 -1.82 22.90 -11.13
C GLN A 33 -1.12 21.62 -11.62
N PRO A 34 -0.15 21.67 -12.55
CA PRO A 34 0.50 20.44 -13.02
C PRO A 34 1.32 19.74 -11.93
N TYR A 35 1.87 20.50 -10.97
CA TYR A 35 2.57 19.91 -9.83
C TYR A 35 1.63 19.16 -8.87
N GLU A 36 0.49 19.77 -8.52
CA GLU A 36 -0.53 19.15 -7.68
C GLU A 36 -1.16 17.92 -8.36
N GLU A 37 -1.40 17.99 -9.66
CA GLU A 37 -1.89 16.86 -10.45
C GLU A 37 -0.88 15.71 -10.48
N LEU A 38 0.40 16.00 -10.68
CA LEU A 38 1.47 14.99 -10.60
C LEU A 38 1.50 14.30 -9.23
N VAL A 39 1.46 15.07 -8.14
CA VAL A 39 1.43 14.52 -6.77
C VAL A 39 0.17 13.68 -6.53
N ARG A 40 -0.99 14.13 -7.03
CA ARG A 40 -2.24 13.37 -6.96
C ARG A 40 -2.12 12.04 -7.71
N ASN A 41 -1.60 12.05 -8.93
CA ASN A 41 -1.44 10.85 -9.75
C ASN A 41 -0.46 9.86 -9.10
N ILE A 42 0.64 10.35 -8.51
CA ILE A 42 1.56 9.53 -7.72
C ILE A 42 0.82 8.83 -6.58
N ASN A 43 0.04 9.58 -5.79
CA ASN A 43 -0.70 9.00 -4.66
C ASN A 43 -1.76 7.98 -5.10
N LEU A 44 -2.47 8.25 -6.20
CA LEU A 44 -3.48 7.32 -6.75
C LEU A 44 -2.82 6.03 -7.25
N THR A 45 -1.76 6.15 -8.06
CA THR A 45 -1.03 5.00 -8.60
C THR A 45 -0.37 4.19 -7.49
N ALA A 46 0.26 4.84 -6.50
CA ALA A 46 0.84 4.17 -5.35
C ALA A 46 -0.21 3.44 -4.51
N SER A 47 -1.38 4.05 -4.31
CA SER A 47 -2.50 3.41 -3.60
C SER A 47 -3.03 2.19 -4.37
N ALA A 48 -3.18 2.30 -5.68
CA ALA A 48 -3.61 1.19 -6.52
C ALA A 48 -2.57 0.05 -6.54
N TYR A 49 -1.29 0.40 -6.64
CA TYR A 49 -0.19 -0.56 -6.58
C TYR A 49 -0.16 -1.29 -5.23
N ALA A 50 -0.18 -0.55 -4.12
CA ALA A 50 -0.20 -1.11 -2.77
C ALA A 50 -1.40 -2.02 -2.54
N LYS A 51 -2.61 -1.60 -2.95
CA LYS A 51 -3.82 -2.44 -2.89
C LYS A 51 -3.68 -3.71 -3.72
N SER A 52 -3.15 -3.60 -4.94
CA SER A 52 -2.95 -4.76 -5.82
C SER A 52 -2.02 -5.79 -5.20
N VAL A 53 -0.93 -5.36 -4.55
CA VAL A 53 0.02 -6.27 -3.88
C VAL A 53 -0.57 -6.84 -2.59
N LEU A 54 -1.18 -5.98 -1.75
CA LEU A 54 -1.72 -6.36 -0.45
C LEU A 54 -2.87 -7.37 -0.59
N LEU A 55 -3.78 -7.14 -1.53
CA LEU A 55 -4.95 -8.00 -1.76
C LEU A 55 -4.62 -9.25 -2.59
N HIS A 56 -3.45 -9.30 -3.24
CA HIS A 56 -3.08 -10.47 -4.03
C HIS A 56 -3.01 -11.71 -3.14
N ARG A 57 -3.87 -12.70 -3.43
CA ARG A 57 -3.99 -13.96 -2.67
C ARG A 57 -4.21 -13.76 -1.16
N LEU A 58 -4.81 -12.64 -0.76
CA LEU A 58 -5.20 -12.45 0.63
C LEU A 58 -6.35 -13.40 0.95
N VAL A 59 -6.18 -14.21 1.99
CA VAL A 59 -7.20 -15.19 2.41
C VAL A 59 -8.09 -14.53 3.46
N LEU A 60 -9.40 -14.59 3.22
CA LEU A 60 -10.44 -14.22 4.17
C LEU A 60 -11.20 -15.47 4.58
N ASN A 61 -11.71 -15.50 5.80
CA ASN A 61 -12.62 -16.55 6.23
C ASN A 61 -14.02 -16.26 5.63
N PRO A 62 -14.58 -17.16 4.79
CA PRO A 62 -15.91 -16.97 4.19
C PRO A 62 -17.06 -17.10 5.20
N ASP A 63 -16.84 -17.76 6.34
CA ASP A 63 -17.82 -18.00 7.39
C ASP A 63 -17.84 -16.88 8.46
N ALA A 64 -16.87 -15.98 8.43
CA ALA A 64 -16.79 -14.82 9.33
C ALA A 64 -17.36 -13.57 8.68
N ASP A 65 -17.79 -12.61 9.51
CA ASP A 65 -18.32 -11.33 9.06
C ASP A 65 -17.27 -10.56 8.22
N VAL A 66 -17.67 -10.16 7.01
CA VAL A 66 -16.78 -9.48 6.06
C VAL A 66 -16.48 -8.06 6.50
N GLU A 67 -17.43 -7.36 7.12
CA GLU A 67 -17.25 -6.00 7.63
C GLU A 67 -16.30 -5.98 8.84
N GLU A 68 -16.37 -7.00 9.69
CA GLU A 68 -15.42 -7.20 10.78
C GLU A 68 -14.00 -7.42 10.25
N GLN A 69 -13.81 -8.34 9.31
CA GLN A 69 -12.50 -8.58 8.67
C GLN A 69 -11.99 -7.34 7.94
N CYS A 70 -12.86 -6.58 7.25
CA CYS A 70 -12.51 -5.29 6.64
C CYS A 70 -12.05 -4.27 7.68
N THR A 71 -12.69 -4.24 8.85
CA THR A 71 -12.32 -3.35 9.95
C THR A 71 -10.93 -3.68 10.47
N VAL A 72 -10.62 -4.97 10.67
CA VAL A 72 -9.29 -5.44 11.10
C VAL A 72 -8.20 -5.05 10.09
N ILE A 73 -8.46 -5.26 8.79
CA ILE A 73 -7.52 -4.86 7.71
C ILE A 73 -7.26 -3.35 7.77
N ASN A 74 -8.33 -2.55 7.81
CA ASN A 74 -8.22 -1.10 7.81
C ASN A 74 -7.50 -0.59 9.06
N GLN A 75 -7.81 -1.13 10.24
CA GLN A 75 -7.15 -0.76 11.48
C GLN A 75 -5.66 -1.10 11.42
N MET A 76 -5.29 -2.29 10.95
CA MET A 76 -3.89 -2.70 10.80
C MET A 76 -3.13 -1.78 9.84
N ILE A 77 -3.74 -1.42 8.71
CA ILE A 77 -3.15 -0.46 7.76
C ILE A 77 -2.88 0.90 8.44
N GLN A 78 -3.82 1.41 9.23
CA GLN A 78 -3.68 2.70 9.91
C GLN A 78 -2.63 2.67 11.04
N THR A 79 -2.58 1.61 11.84
CA THR A 79 -1.70 1.52 13.01
C THR A 79 -0.29 1.03 12.69
N SER A 80 -0.08 0.34 11.56
CA SER A 80 1.22 -0.22 11.16
C SER A 80 2.33 0.82 10.97
N GLY A 81 1.98 2.08 10.71
CA GLY A 81 2.93 3.13 10.32
C GLY A 81 3.55 2.95 8.91
N MET A 82 3.19 1.90 8.17
CA MET A 82 3.76 1.61 6.85
C MET A 82 3.40 2.67 5.82
N LEU A 83 2.18 3.24 5.88
CA LEU A 83 1.77 4.33 5.00
C LEU A 83 2.72 5.53 5.07
N LYS A 84 3.23 5.85 6.27
CA LYS A 84 4.20 6.93 6.48
C LYS A 84 5.56 6.58 5.86
N LYS A 85 6.03 5.33 6.01
CA LYS A 85 7.27 4.85 5.39
C LYS A 85 7.19 4.90 3.86
N ILE A 86 6.09 4.40 3.28
CA ILE A 86 5.82 4.43 1.82
C ILE A 86 5.78 5.88 1.31
N SER A 87 5.06 6.77 1.99
CA SER A 87 5.01 8.19 1.64
C SER A 87 6.39 8.88 1.73
N SER A 88 7.19 8.54 2.75
CA SER A 88 8.56 9.04 2.88
C SER A 88 9.45 8.56 1.73
N CYS A 89 9.30 7.32 1.28
CA CYS A 89 10.03 6.78 0.14
C CYS A 89 9.75 7.58 -1.14
N MET A 90 8.47 7.77 -1.46
CA MET A 90 8.04 8.53 -2.64
C MET A 90 8.51 10.00 -2.64
N SER A 91 8.59 10.62 -1.47
CA SER A 91 8.90 12.05 -1.34
C SER A 91 10.39 12.36 -1.17
N LYS A 92 11.21 11.38 -0.77
CA LYS A 92 12.65 11.58 -0.47
C LYS A 92 13.57 10.80 -1.40
N THR A 93 13.32 9.50 -1.59
CA THR A 93 14.20 8.61 -2.36
C THR A 93 13.74 8.45 -3.80
N TYR A 94 12.44 8.63 -4.07
CA TYR A 94 11.81 8.45 -5.39
C TYR A 94 11.99 7.03 -5.95
N ASP A 95 12.28 6.06 -5.09
CA ASP A 95 12.66 4.70 -5.46
C ASP A 95 11.49 3.75 -5.24
N VAL A 96 10.95 3.20 -6.34
CA VAL A 96 9.86 2.20 -6.29
C VAL A 96 10.35 0.86 -5.77
N GLY A 97 11.62 0.51 -5.98
CA GLY A 97 12.22 -0.73 -5.48
C GLY A 97 12.20 -0.82 -3.95
N GLN A 98 12.21 0.34 -3.27
CA GLN A 98 12.05 0.42 -1.81
C GLN A 98 10.59 0.42 -1.35
N ILE A 99 9.63 0.71 -2.23
CA ILE A 99 8.19 0.71 -1.90
C ILE A 99 7.67 -0.73 -1.80
N TYR A 100 8.10 -1.63 -2.69
CA TYR A 100 7.60 -3.01 -2.72
C TYR A 100 7.85 -3.79 -1.41
N PRO A 101 9.06 -3.80 -0.82
CA PRO A 101 9.31 -4.46 0.47
C PRO A 101 8.43 -3.91 1.60
N LEU A 102 8.16 -2.60 1.63
CA LEU A 102 7.28 -2.00 2.63
C LEU A 102 5.82 -2.46 2.49
N ILE A 103 5.35 -2.67 1.26
CA ILE A 103 4.02 -3.21 1.02
C ILE A 103 3.96 -4.69 1.42
N LEU A 104 5.03 -5.47 1.18
CA LEU A 104 5.10 -6.85 1.64
C LEU A 104 5.11 -6.96 3.17
N GLU A 105 5.83 -6.08 3.86
CA GLU A 105 5.80 -5.97 5.33
C GLU A 105 4.37 -5.68 5.81
N LEU A 106 3.69 -4.72 5.17
CA LEU A 106 2.28 -4.41 5.47
C LEU A 106 1.35 -5.60 5.23
N ARG A 107 1.52 -6.32 4.12
CA ARG A 107 0.75 -7.51 3.78
C ARG A 107 0.92 -8.58 4.87
N HIS A 108 2.14 -8.83 5.31
CA HIS A 108 2.41 -9.79 6.38
C HIS A 108 1.75 -9.41 7.72
N MET A 109 1.71 -8.12 8.06
CA MET A 109 0.99 -7.65 9.25
C MET A 109 -0.52 -7.85 9.13
N VAL A 110 -1.09 -7.60 7.95
CA VAL A 110 -2.51 -7.83 7.68
C VAL A 110 -2.85 -9.33 7.74
N GLU A 111 -2.02 -10.19 7.17
CA GLU A 111 -2.20 -11.65 7.22
C GLU A 111 -2.18 -12.17 8.67
N GLN A 112 -1.26 -11.67 9.51
CA GLN A 112 -1.23 -12.02 10.94
C GLN A 112 -2.47 -11.53 11.68
N ALA A 113 -2.98 -10.34 11.36
CA ALA A 113 -4.20 -9.81 11.96
C ALA A 113 -5.45 -10.62 11.57
N LEU A 114 -5.47 -11.19 10.36
CA LEU A 114 -6.55 -12.03 9.86
C LEU A 114 -6.43 -13.51 10.27
N TRP A 115 -5.25 -13.94 10.74
CA TRP A 115 -4.98 -15.33 11.11
C TRP A 115 -6.03 -15.94 12.05
N PRO A 116 -6.55 -15.25 13.10
CA PRO A 116 -7.59 -15.82 13.96
C PRO A 116 -8.84 -16.27 13.20
N TYR A 117 -9.28 -15.51 12.19
CA TYR A 117 -10.43 -15.85 11.36
C TYR A 117 -10.10 -17.03 10.44
N VAL A 118 -8.95 -17.01 9.78
CA VAL A 118 -8.53 -18.08 8.86
C VAL A 118 -8.34 -19.40 9.60
N ASN A 119 -7.77 -19.36 10.80
CA ASN A 119 -7.56 -20.53 11.64
C ASN A 119 -8.90 -21.18 12.06
N GLN A 120 -9.93 -20.38 12.38
CA GLN A 120 -11.26 -20.92 12.70
C GLN A 120 -11.88 -21.72 11.53
N ALA A 121 -11.72 -21.24 10.29
CA ALA A 121 -12.21 -21.96 9.10
C ALA A 121 -11.40 -23.22 8.76
N THR A 122 -10.15 -23.31 9.21
CA THR A 122 -9.22 -24.39 8.87
C THR A 122 -8.94 -25.35 10.02
N CYS A 123 -9.59 -25.16 11.18
CA CYS A 123 -9.58 -26.12 12.27
C CYS A 123 -10.20 -27.45 11.81
N LEU A 124 -9.34 -28.40 11.41
CA LEU A 124 -9.64 -29.82 11.46
C LEU A 124 -9.97 -30.15 12.91
N VAL A 125 -11.25 -30.35 13.20
CA VAL A 125 -11.67 -31.05 14.43
C VAL A 125 -11.14 -32.46 14.26
N ALA A 126 -10.00 -32.77 14.89
CA ALA A 126 -9.69 -34.16 15.15
C ALA A 126 -10.74 -34.59 16.18
N ASP A 127 -11.77 -35.29 15.71
CA ASP A 127 -12.69 -36.01 16.59
C ASP A 127 -11.84 -36.93 17.46
N LEU A 128 -11.61 -36.49 18.69
CA LEU A 128 -11.13 -37.35 19.76
C LEU A 128 -12.39 -38.06 20.25
N ASP A 129 -12.76 -39.13 19.56
CA ASP A 129 -13.72 -40.11 20.06
C ASP A 129 -13.16 -40.70 21.37
N ASP A 130 -13.90 -40.53 22.47
CA ASP A 130 -13.73 -41.24 23.76
C ASP A 130 -14.27 -42.67 23.69
#